data_AF-A0A5C5Y891-F1
#
_entry.id   AF-A0A5C5Y891-F1
#
_cell.length_a   1.000
_cell.length_b   1.000
_cell.length_c   1.000
_cell.angle_alpha   90.00
_cell.angle_beta   90.00
_cell.angle_gamma   90.00
#
_symmetry.space_group_name_H-M   'P 1'
#
loop_
_entity.id
_entity.type
_entity.pdbx_description
1 polymer ?
#
loop_
_entity_poly.entity_id
_entity_poly.type
_entity_poly.pdbx_seq_one_letter_code
_entity_poly.pdbx_strand_id
1 'polypeptide(L)'
;MKKTDVKIGGEYYAKVTNKKVVVRIDAENSSGGWDATNLSTNKKVRIKTAGRLQGPARTTATDGEPTQRVKKRVAKKKSDSPATEKKLSCVKAAIKVLEESSEPLNTQEMIAAMTDAGYWTSPGGKTPHATLYSAILRDLGKGNESRFVKTERGRFTVRS
;
A
#
# COMPACT_ATOMS: atom_id res chain seq x y z
N MET A 1 2.94 16.45 -20.37
CA MET A 1 2.98 17.93 -20.36
C MET A 1 3.98 18.37 -21.41
N LYS A 2 3.76 19.51 -22.07
CA LYS A 2 4.73 20.03 -23.06
C LYS A 2 5.88 20.71 -22.30
N LYS A 3 7.06 20.77 -22.93
CA LYS A 3 8.29 21.34 -22.35
C LYS A 3 8.09 22.79 -21.86
N THR A 4 7.18 23.52 -22.49
CA THR A 4 6.89 24.94 -22.22
C THR A 4 6.03 25.21 -20.97
N ASP A 5 5.38 24.18 -20.40
CA ASP A 5 4.48 24.33 -19.25
C ASP A 5 5.19 24.15 -17.89
N VAL A 6 6.50 23.89 -17.91
CA VAL A 6 7.32 23.57 -16.74
C VAL A 6 8.02 24.84 -16.27
N LYS A 7 7.59 25.39 -15.14
CA LYS A 7 8.15 26.59 -14.51
C LYS A 7 9.23 26.21 -13.50
N ILE A 8 10.38 26.87 -13.58
CA ILE A 8 11.43 26.81 -12.57
C ILE A 8 10.87 27.38 -11.26
N GLY A 9 11.09 26.68 -10.15
CA GLY A 9 10.45 26.93 -8.85
C GLY A 9 9.05 26.34 -8.72
N GLY A 10 8.46 25.86 -9.83
CA GLY A 10 7.15 25.22 -9.83
C GLY A 10 7.21 23.79 -9.26
N GLU A 11 6.17 23.43 -8.53
CA GLU A 11 5.98 22.08 -8.01
C GLU A 11 5.12 21.27 -8.97
N TYR A 12 5.61 20.09 -9.35
CA TYR A 12 4.94 19.19 -10.28
C TYR A 12 4.93 17.79 -9.69
N TYR A 13 3.96 16.95 -10.08
CA TYR A 13 4.05 15.54 -9.73
C TYR A 13 4.97 14.82 -10.71
N ALA A 14 5.93 14.06 -10.22
CA ALA A 14 6.73 13.15 -11.06
C ALA A 14 6.55 11.71 -10.58
N LYS A 15 6.57 10.78 -11.54
CA LYS A 15 6.69 9.35 -11.22
C LYS A 15 8.17 8.99 -11.10
N VAL A 16 8.62 8.85 -9.86
CA VAL A 16 9.98 8.38 -9.54
C VAL A 16 9.87 6.90 -9.22
N THR A 17 10.41 6.08 -10.13
CA THR A 17 10.24 4.62 -10.15
C THR A 17 8.76 4.24 -10.17
N ASN A 18 8.19 3.80 -9.05
CA ASN A 18 6.78 3.41 -8.91
C ASN A 18 5.96 4.34 -8.01
N LYS A 19 6.56 5.41 -7.49
CA LYS A 19 5.88 6.32 -6.56
C LYS A 19 5.63 7.67 -7.23
N LYS A 20 4.38 8.13 -7.18
CA LYS A 20 4.01 9.50 -7.54
C LYS A 20 4.45 10.41 -6.40
N VAL A 21 5.35 11.33 -6.69
CA VAL A 21 5.96 12.24 -5.70
C VAL A 21 5.90 13.67 -6.21
N VAL A 22 5.78 14.62 -5.29
CA VAL A 22 5.87 16.05 -5.62
C VAL A 22 7.34 16.40 -5.73
N VAL A 23 7.71 17.01 -6.85
CA VAL A 23 9.05 17.49 -7.13
C VAL A 23 8.97 18.98 -7.44
N ARG A 24 9.86 19.77 -6.84
CA ARG A 24 10.04 21.18 -7.19
C ARG A 24 11.14 21.28 -8.23
N ILE A 25 10.86 21.90 -9.36
CA ILE A 25 11.90 22.15 -10.37
C ILE A 25 12.84 23.23 -9.84
N ASP A 26 14.13 22.94 -9.67
CA ASP A 26 15.11 23.91 -9.17
C ASP A 26 15.90 24.56 -10.31
N ALA A 27 16.22 23.80 -11.37
CA ALA A 27 16.94 24.32 -12.52
C ALA A 27 16.57 23.59 -13.82
N GLU A 28 16.56 24.33 -14.94
CA GLU A 28 16.55 23.74 -16.28
C GLU A 28 17.99 23.55 -16.77
N ASN A 29 18.30 22.37 -17.28
CA ASN A 29 19.60 22.06 -17.85
C ASN A 29 19.60 22.36 -19.36
N SER A 30 20.61 23.09 -19.83
CA SER A 30 20.75 23.55 -21.22
C SER A 30 20.80 22.41 -22.25
N SER A 31 21.17 21.18 -21.85
CA SER A 31 21.12 19.99 -22.73
C SER A 31 19.75 19.30 -22.80
N GLY A 32 18.71 19.88 -22.19
CA GLY A 32 17.39 19.27 -22.12
C GLY A 32 17.22 18.36 -20.89
N GLY A 33 16.31 18.77 -20.01
CA GLY A 33 15.99 18.10 -18.76
C GLY A 33 15.93 19.10 -17.61
N TRP A 34 15.30 18.71 -16.52
CA TRP A 34 15.15 19.55 -15.32
C TRP A 34 15.70 18.84 -14.10
N ASP A 35 16.45 19.57 -13.29
CA ASP A 35 16.85 19.13 -11.96
C ASP A 35 15.76 19.57 -10.98
N ALA A 36 15.23 18.60 -10.24
CA ALA A 36 14.11 18.82 -9.34
C ALA A 36 14.39 18.21 -7.97
N THR A 37 14.02 18.90 -6.90
CA THR A 37 14.10 18.35 -5.54
C THR A 37 12.78 17.69 -5.17
N ASN A 38 12.85 16.42 -4.76
CA ASN A 38 11.70 15.70 -4.24
C ASN A 38 11.40 16.19 -2.82
N LEU A 39 10.24 16.80 -2.62
CA LEU A 39 9.84 17.35 -1.31
C LEU A 39 9.46 16.25 -0.29
N SER A 40 9.18 15.03 -0.74
CA SER A 40 8.89 13.91 0.16
C SER A 40 10.14 13.23 0.71
N THR A 41 11.28 13.34 0.04
CA THR A 41 12.52 12.65 0.44
C THR A 41 13.73 13.57 0.54
N ASN A 42 13.57 14.86 0.22
CA ASN A 42 14.64 15.87 0.08
C ASN A 42 15.81 15.43 -0.83
N LYS A 43 15.56 14.49 -1.75
CA LYS A 43 16.56 14.00 -2.71
C LYS A 43 16.42 14.72 -4.05
N LYS A 44 17.54 15.04 -4.68
CA LYS A 44 17.58 15.56 -6.05
C LYS A 44 17.20 14.46 -7.05
N VAL A 45 16.38 14.82 -8.02
CA VAL A 45 15.86 13.94 -9.06
C VAL A 45 16.03 14.63 -10.41
N ARG A 46 16.68 13.93 -11.34
CA ARG A 46 16.83 14.40 -12.72
C ARG A 46 15.64 13.97 -13.58
N ILE A 47 14.98 14.93 -14.21
CA ILE A 47 13.80 14.74 -15.03
C ILE A 47 14.18 14.96 -16.50
N LYS A 48 14.44 13.86 -17.21
CA LYS A 48 14.94 13.90 -18.61
C LYS A 48 13.89 14.41 -19.62
N THR A 49 12.60 14.21 -19.36
CA THR A 49 11.52 14.65 -20.27
C THR A 49 10.28 15.13 -19.50
N ALA A 50 9.61 16.16 -20.05
CA ALA A 50 8.38 16.73 -19.48
C ALA A 50 7.19 15.77 -19.49
N GLY A 51 7.26 14.69 -20.28
CA GLY A 51 6.29 13.58 -20.22
C GLY A 51 6.27 12.85 -18.88
N ARG A 52 7.34 12.97 -18.08
CA ARG A 52 7.42 12.38 -16.73
C ARG A 52 6.78 13.25 -15.64
N LEU A 53 6.41 14.48 -15.98
CA LEU A 53 5.67 15.40 -15.12
C LEU A 53 4.17 15.23 -15.34
N GLN A 54 3.43 15.03 -14.26
CA GLN A 54 2.00 14.77 -14.20
C GLN A 54 1.29 15.94 -13.50
N GLY A 55 1.03 17.03 -14.21
CA GLY A 55 0.28 18.16 -13.67
C GLY A 55 1.09 19.05 -12.70
N PRO A 56 0.79 20.35 -12.62
CA PRO A 56 1.30 21.19 -11.54
C PRO A 56 0.66 20.73 -10.22
N ALA A 57 1.47 20.61 -9.17
CA ALA A 57 1.03 20.22 -7.83
C ALA A 57 0.50 21.40 -7.01
N ARG A 58 0.79 22.64 -7.44
CA ARG A 58 0.27 23.86 -6.84
C ARG A 58 -0.45 24.70 -7.88
N THR A 59 -1.77 24.54 -7.95
CA THR A 59 -2.63 25.52 -8.58
C THR A 59 -2.84 26.65 -7.56
N THR A 60 -2.03 27.71 -7.62
CA THR A 60 -2.51 29.01 -7.16
C THR A 60 -3.49 29.51 -8.21
N ALA A 61 -4.74 29.61 -7.79
CA ALA A 61 -5.90 29.98 -8.59
C ALA A 61 -5.78 31.41 -9.15
N THR A 62 -6.20 31.56 -10.42
CA THR A 62 -7.08 32.67 -10.85
C THR A 62 -7.98 32.14 -11.97
N ASP A 63 -9.29 32.30 -11.74
CA ASP A 63 -10.46 32.26 -12.65
C ASP A 63 -10.91 30.97 -13.38
N GLY A 64 -12.12 30.51 -13.01
CA GLY A 64 -12.96 29.59 -13.78
C GLY A 64 -13.71 28.51 -12.97
N GLU A 65 -14.80 28.85 -12.28
CA GLU A 65 -15.82 27.90 -11.78
C GLU A 65 -16.82 27.52 -12.90
N PRO A 66 -17.72 26.50 -12.77
CA PRO A 66 -17.85 25.43 -11.78
C PRO A 66 -18.13 24.02 -12.38
N THR A 67 -17.75 22.96 -11.66
CA THR A 67 -18.64 21.79 -11.51
C THR A 67 -18.26 21.03 -10.25
N GLN A 68 -18.92 21.40 -9.16
CA GLN A 68 -18.84 20.70 -7.89
C GLN A 68 -19.50 19.32 -8.02
N ARG A 69 -18.70 18.26 -7.88
CA ARG A 69 -19.18 17.02 -7.27
C ARG A 69 -18.21 16.57 -6.18
N VAL A 70 -18.42 17.20 -5.02
CA VAL A 70 -18.27 16.71 -3.65
C VAL A 70 -17.48 15.40 -3.49
N LYS A 71 -16.35 15.47 -2.75
CA LYS A 71 -16.16 14.74 -1.48
C LYS A 71 -14.82 15.05 -0.80
N LYS A 72 -14.92 15.90 0.22
CA LYS A 72 -14.31 15.81 1.56
C LYS A 72 -12.92 15.15 1.65
N ARG A 73 -11.91 15.99 1.90
CA ARG A 73 -10.71 15.63 2.67
C ARG A 73 -11.11 14.92 3.96
N VAL A 74 -10.56 13.73 4.19
CA VAL A 74 -10.24 13.25 5.54
C VAL A 74 -8.86 12.61 5.48
N ALA A 75 -7.98 13.09 6.35
CA ALA A 75 -6.63 12.58 6.54
C ALA A 75 -6.63 11.06 6.71
N LYS A 76 -5.84 10.34 5.91
CA LYS A 76 -5.59 8.93 6.15
C LYS A 76 -4.49 8.77 7.21
N LYS A 77 -4.89 9.06 8.45
CA LYS A 77 -4.48 8.29 9.64
C LYS A 77 -4.61 6.80 9.28
N LYS A 78 -3.75 5.95 9.85
CA LYS A 78 -3.86 4.48 9.84
C LYS A 78 -5.35 4.07 9.69
N SER A 79 -5.73 3.52 8.55
CA SER A 79 -7.05 2.92 8.31
C SER A 79 -6.71 1.53 7.79
N ASP A 80 -6.86 0.45 8.55
CA ASP A 80 -8.14 -0.04 9.06
C ASP A 80 -9.26 0.31 8.07
N SER A 81 -9.30 -0.45 6.98
CA SER A 81 -10.38 -0.37 6.01
C SER A 81 -11.64 -0.93 6.67
N PRO A 82 -12.75 -0.16 6.76
CA PRO A 82 -13.97 -0.66 7.35
C PRO A 82 -14.70 -1.59 6.38
N ALA A 83 -15.24 -2.64 6.98
CA ALA A 83 -16.37 -3.46 6.57
C ALA A 83 -17.06 -3.03 5.27
N THR A 84 -16.83 -3.80 4.22
CA THR A 84 -18.01 -4.42 3.63
C THR A 84 -18.24 -5.71 4.42
N GLU A 85 -19.49 -6.10 4.64
CA GLU A 85 -19.93 -7.30 5.37
C GLU A 85 -19.42 -8.62 4.73
N LYS A 86 -18.10 -8.79 4.68
CA LYS A 86 -17.42 -9.73 3.80
C LYS A 86 -16.55 -10.62 4.67
N LYS A 87 -16.72 -11.94 4.47
CA LYS A 87 -15.86 -13.07 4.88
C LYS A 87 -14.60 -12.65 5.64
N LEU A 88 -14.44 -13.19 6.85
CA LEU A 88 -13.27 -12.95 7.72
C LEU A 88 -12.00 -12.81 6.89
N SER A 89 -11.20 -11.76 7.14
CA SER A 89 -9.93 -11.61 6.41
C SER A 89 -9.09 -12.87 6.61
N CYS A 90 -8.32 -13.30 5.60
CA CYS A 90 -7.55 -14.56 5.63
C CYS A 90 -6.80 -14.79 6.96
N VAL A 91 -6.20 -13.73 7.53
CA VAL A 91 -5.51 -13.78 8.83
C VAL A 91 -6.48 -13.96 10.00
N LYS A 92 -7.62 -13.25 10.02
CA LYS A 92 -8.65 -13.41 11.06
C LYS A 92 -9.33 -14.77 10.99
N ALA A 93 -9.56 -15.29 9.78
CA ALA A 93 -10.08 -16.63 9.57
C ALA A 93 -9.09 -17.70 10.09
N ALA A 94 -7.79 -17.53 9.82
CA ALA A 94 -6.76 -18.42 10.34
C ALA A 94 -6.67 -18.41 11.88
N ILE A 95 -6.80 -17.23 12.50
CA ILE A 95 -6.86 -17.11 13.97
C ILE A 95 -8.05 -17.91 14.51
N LYS A 96 -9.24 -17.71 13.94
CA LYS A 96 -10.44 -18.43 14.37
C LYS A 96 -10.29 -19.95 14.26
N VAL A 97 -9.74 -20.45 13.15
CA VAL A 97 -9.46 -21.87 12.96
C VAL A 97 -8.51 -22.42 14.03
N LEU A 98 -7.46 -21.67 14.36
CA LEU A 98 -6.51 -22.08 15.39
C LEU A 98 -7.11 -22.05 16.80
N GLU A 99 -7.99 -21.10 17.09
CA GLU A 99 -8.73 -21.04 18.35
C GLU A 99 -9.68 -22.25 18.47
N GLU A 100 -10.39 -22.60 17.39
CA GLU A 100 -11.31 -23.74 17.38
C GLU A 100 -10.60 -25.10 17.43
N SER A 101 -9.48 -25.26 16.71
CA SER A 101 -8.73 -26.51 16.70
C SER A 101 -7.92 -26.74 17.98
N SER A 102 -7.54 -25.67 18.71
CA SER A 102 -6.64 -25.70 19.88
C SER A 102 -5.29 -26.43 19.67
N GLU A 103 -5.03 -26.94 18.47
CA GLU A 103 -3.86 -27.71 18.07
C GLU A 103 -2.96 -26.89 17.13
N PRO A 104 -1.64 -27.16 17.12
CA PRO A 104 -0.73 -26.53 16.17
C PRO A 104 -1.02 -26.98 14.74
N LEU A 105 -1.47 -26.06 13.89
CA LEU A 105 -1.77 -26.34 12.49
C LEU A 105 -0.71 -25.76 11.56
N ASN A 106 -0.53 -26.40 10.40
CA ASN A 106 0.26 -25.86 9.32
C ASN A 106 -0.60 -24.93 8.44
N THR A 107 0.04 -24.10 7.61
CA THR A 107 -0.69 -23.13 6.77
C THR A 107 -1.59 -23.76 5.70
N GLN A 108 -1.32 -24.98 5.24
CA GLN A 108 -2.19 -25.68 4.29
C GLN A 108 -3.44 -26.20 4.99
N GLU A 109 -3.29 -26.79 6.17
CA GLU A 109 -4.40 -27.25 7.02
C GLU A 109 -5.29 -26.09 7.45
N MET A 110 -4.72 -24.94 7.86
CA MET A 110 -5.50 -23.75 8.20
C MET A 110 -6.35 -23.27 7.01
N ILE A 111 -5.81 -23.34 5.79
CA ILE A 111 -6.53 -22.93 4.58
C ILE A 111 -7.66 -23.91 4.27
N ALA A 112 -7.40 -25.21 4.39
CA ALA A 112 -8.40 -26.25 4.20
C ALA A 112 -9.54 -26.07 5.21
N ALA A 113 -9.21 -25.95 6.51
CA ALA A 113 -10.17 -25.77 7.58
C ALA A 113 -10.98 -24.47 7.44
N MET A 114 -10.39 -23.34 7.09
CA MET A 114 -11.18 -22.10 6.91
C MET A 114 -12.02 -22.10 5.64
N THR A 115 -11.64 -22.88 4.63
CA THR A 115 -12.44 -23.06 3.41
C THR A 115 -13.63 -23.98 3.69
N ASP A 116 -13.39 -25.07 4.42
CA ASP A 116 -14.41 -26.02 4.88
C ASP A 116 -15.43 -25.37 5.82
N ALA A 117 -14.95 -24.63 6.82
CA ALA A 117 -15.79 -23.85 7.73
C ALA A 117 -16.46 -22.62 7.09
N GLY A 118 -16.17 -22.32 5.81
CA GLY A 118 -16.76 -21.21 5.07
C GLY A 118 -16.34 -19.80 5.55
N TYR A 119 -15.39 -19.70 6.49
CA TYR A 119 -14.90 -18.43 7.03
C TYR A 119 -14.22 -17.57 5.98
N TRP A 120 -13.51 -18.20 5.05
CA TRP A 120 -12.79 -17.51 3.98
C TRP A 120 -12.62 -18.41 2.76
N THR A 121 -12.53 -17.78 1.58
CA THR A 121 -12.28 -18.48 0.32
C THR A 121 -11.19 -17.75 -0.44
N SER A 122 -10.31 -18.49 -1.11
CA SER A 122 -9.22 -17.91 -1.91
C SER A 122 -9.75 -16.98 -3.01
N PRO A 123 -9.25 -15.75 -3.15
CA PRO A 123 -9.70 -14.78 -4.16
C PRO A 123 -9.16 -15.07 -5.57
N GLY A 124 -9.02 -16.35 -5.95
CA GLY A 124 -8.54 -16.79 -7.26
C GLY A 124 -7.04 -17.14 -7.33
N GLY A 125 -6.36 -17.22 -6.19
CA GLY A 125 -4.95 -17.66 -6.12
C GLY A 125 -4.82 -19.18 -5.98
N LYS A 126 -3.83 -19.76 -6.67
CA LYS A 126 -3.50 -21.20 -6.58
C LYS A 126 -2.80 -21.59 -5.26
N THR A 127 -2.10 -20.65 -4.64
CA THR A 127 -1.27 -20.88 -3.44
C THR A 127 -1.63 -19.94 -2.29
N PRO A 128 -2.87 -19.98 -1.77
CA PRO A 128 -3.28 -19.13 -0.66
C PRO A 128 -2.45 -19.41 0.61
N HIS A 129 -1.99 -20.64 0.84
CA HIS A 129 -1.16 -21.02 1.99
C HIS A 129 0.18 -20.25 2.05
N ALA A 130 0.82 -19.98 0.90
CA ALA A 130 2.07 -19.21 0.84
C ALA A 130 1.85 -17.72 1.20
N THR A 131 0.67 -17.19 0.83
CA THR A 131 0.26 -15.83 1.21
C THR A 131 0.03 -15.75 2.72
N LEU A 132 -0.68 -16.73 3.28
CA LEU A 132 -0.91 -16.83 4.73
C LEU A 132 0.41 -16.98 5.49
N TYR A 133 1.32 -17.86 5.03
CA TYR A 133 2.63 -18.05 5.64
C TYR A 133 3.44 -16.74 5.70
N SER A 134 3.47 -15.99 4.59
CA SER A 134 4.15 -14.70 4.53
C SER A 134 3.54 -13.66 5.49
N ALA A 135 2.21 -13.69 5.69
CA ALA A 135 1.52 -12.83 6.63
C ALA A 135 1.86 -13.20 8.08
N ILE A 136 1.88 -14.50 8.42
CA ILE A 136 2.23 -15.00 9.74
C ILE A 136 3.69 -14.63 10.08
N LEU A 137 4.64 -14.80 9.16
CA LEU A 137 6.04 -14.42 9.39
C LEU A 137 6.21 -12.92 9.69
N ARG A 138 5.43 -12.06 9.03
CA ARG A 138 5.43 -10.61 9.30
C ARG A 138 4.80 -10.28 10.65
N ASP A 139 3.82 -11.07 11.10
CA ASP A 139 3.18 -10.90 12.40
C ASP A 139 4.10 -11.35 13.54
N LEU A 140 4.79 -12.49 13.37
CA LEU A 140 5.79 -13.00 14.31
C LEU A 140 6.94 -12.00 14.55
N GLY A 141 7.29 -11.20 13.53
CA GLY A 141 8.27 -10.12 13.66
C GLY A 141 7.87 -9.01 14.65
N LYS A 142 6.61 -8.98 15.12
CA LYS A 142 6.13 -8.03 16.14
C LYS A 142 6.38 -8.50 17.57
N GLY A 143 6.96 -9.69 17.77
CA GLY A 143 7.30 -10.21 19.09
C GLY A 143 6.07 -10.36 19.99
N ASN A 144 6.00 -9.58 21.07
CA ASN A 144 4.91 -9.69 22.05
C ASN A 144 3.54 -9.25 21.53
N GLU A 145 3.49 -8.45 20.47
CA GLU A 145 2.22 -8.07 19.82
C GLU A 145 1.76 -9.10 18.75
N SER A 146 2.55 -10.16 18.54
CA SER A 146 2.20 -11.23 17.61
C SER A 146 1.02 -12.02 18.15
N ARG A 147 0.03 -12.24 17.28
CA ARG A 147 -1.13 -13.11 17.57
C ARG A 147 -0.81 -14.56 17.31
N PHE A 148 0.21 -14.83 16.52
CA PHE A 148 0.66 -16.18 16.21
C PHE A 148 1.88 -16.55 17.05
N VAL A 149 1.98 -17.83 17.42
CA VAL A 149 3.15 -18.45 18.05
C VAL A 149 3.62 -19.58 17.15
N LYS A 150 4.93 -19.69 16.96
CA LYS A 150 5.52 -20.82 16.25
C LYS A 150 5.83 -21.92 17.25
N THR A 151 5.16 -23.06 17.12
CA THR A 151 5.40 -24.22 17.98
C THR A 151 6.50 -25.11 17.41
N GLU A 152 6.42 -25.41 16.11
CA GLU A 152 7.38 -26.26 15.41
C GLU A 152 7.72 -25.73 14.01
N ARG A 153 8.54 -26.45 13.25
CA ARG A 153 8.91 -26.06 11.89
C ARG A 153 7.70 -26.11 10.94
N GLY A 154 7.09 -24.94 10.73
CA GLY A 154 5.95 -24.77 9.81
C GLY A 154 4.57 -24.95 10.46
N ARG A 155 4.52 -25.11 11.79
CA ARG A 155 3.31 -25.23 12.60
C ARG A 155 3.15 -23.98 13.46
N PHE A 156 1.91 -23.50 13.57
CA PHE A 156 1.59 -22.27 14.30
C PHE A 156 0.35 -22.47 15.16
N THR A 157 0.32 -21.76 16.28
CA THR A 157 -0.84 -21.62 17.17
C THR A 157 -1.16 -20.14 17.38
N VAL A 158 -2.30 -19.87 18.00
CA VAL A 158 -2.66 -18.51 18.45
C VAL A 158 -2.15 -18.30 19.88
N ARG A 159 -1.64 -17.10 20.15
CA ARG A 159 -1.39 -16.63 21.51
C ARG A 159 -2.72 -16.10 22.06
N SER A 160 -3.35 -16.86 22.96
CA SER A 160 -4.44 -16.34 23.79
C SER A 160 -3.95 -15.29 24.77
#